data_AF-Q9R9K8-F1
#
_entry.id   AF-Q9R9K8-F1
#
_cell.length_a   1.000
_cell.length_b   1.000
_cell.length_c   1.000
_cell.angle_alpha   90.00
_cell.angle_beta   90.00
_cell.angle_gamma   90.00
#
_symmetry.space_group_name_H-M   'P 1'
#
loop_
_entity.id
_entity.type
_entity.pdbx_description
1 polymer ?
#
loop_
_entity_poly.entity_id
_entity_poly.type
_entity_poly.pdbx_seq_one_letter_code
_entity_poly.pdbx_strand_id
1 'polypeptide(L)'
;MRSLLTPVLALLLAWPALAVGGMPWRRARAALPSAIAGAAPGDVLRLRDGVHAGPVTIDRPLTITGTRAAVVDGQGQGTVVTVAAPDVTLRGFSVTGSGMANKDLDAGVKIVKGADRAQVRELRLTENMHGIDVHGGRDAQVVDNEIIGTRDPRMNERGNGIYVWNSPGTLVQGNSVRYGRDGIFSNASADSFYRDSLFRGLRFAVRFMYTRNTEVSGNVSIGNHLGFAIMFSDRAVIRDNRSLGDREHGLMLNYANNADVTGNLIRGGTKKCLFIYNAHKNLIWDNRFQDCGIGIHFTAGSERNVLSGNAFIGNREQAKYVGTRHIEWSHEGRGNFWSDHPGFDLNGDGIADGVYRPNDLMDHILWSQPAAALLTGAPAVQLIRWSQQSFPATLPGGVQDSAPLMRPLTIPVPPEIEAYEAEAAGRWAKGNYDDIDPDDLASH
;
A
#
# COMPACT_ATOMS: atom_id res chain seq x y z
N MET A 1 -93.53 49.26 -21.30
CA MET A 1 -94.78 48.76 -20.69
C MET A 1 -94.43 47.84 -19.54
N ARG A 2 -94.99 48.08 -18.34
CA ARG A 2 -95.01 47.23 -17.13
C ARG A 2 -93.63 46.87 -16.51
N SER A 3 -93.32 47.16 -15.24
CA SER A 3 -93.99 46.77 -13.96
C SER A 3 -93.84 45.27 -13.68
N LEU A 4 -93.39 44.74 -12.53
CA LEU A 4 -92.82 45.29 -11.27
C LEU A 4 -91.53 44.45 -10.91
N LEU A 5 -90.90 44.38 -9.72
CA LEU A 5 -91.12 44.86 -8.32
C LEU A 5 -89.75 44.92 -7.59
N THR A 6 -89.71 45.39 -6.33
CA THR A 6 -88.54 45.50 -5.43
C THR A 6 -88.96 45.15 -3.96
N PRO A 7 -88.08 45.12 -2.94
CA PRO A 7 -86.93 44.22 -2.70
C PRO A 7 -87.01 43.56 -1.28
N VAL A 8 -85.88 43.47 -0.51
CA VAL A 8 -85.74 43.12 0.95
C VAL A 8 -85.58 41.60 1.24
N LEU A 9 -84.62 41.06 2.03
CA LEU A 9 -83.52 41.59 2.90
C LEU A 9 -82.33 40.59 3.03
N ALA A 10 -81.17 41.09 3.50
CA ALA A 10 -80.11 40.43 4.32
C ALA A 10 -79.42 39.13 3.83
N LEU A 11 -78.12 39.11 3.51
CA LEU A 11 -76.89 39.26 4.34
C LEU A 11 -76.30 37.92 4.81
N LEU A 12 -75.15 37.53 4.24
CA LEU A 12 -73.91 37.25 4.98
C LEU A 12 -72.72 37.08 4.03
N LEU A 13 -71.52 37.44 4.50
CA LEU A 13 -70.32 37.65 3.68
C LEU A 13 -69.46 36.38 3.54
N ALA A 14 -68.99 36.10 2.33
CA ALA A 14 -67.74 35.38 2.09
C ALA A 14 -67.16 35.79 0.72
N TRP A 15 -66.02 36.49 0.71
CA TRP A 15 -65.26 36.74 -0.52
C TRP A 15 -64.49 35.47 -0.93
N PRO A 16 -64.60 34.98 -2.18
CA PRO A 16 -63.54 34.21 -2.79
C PRO A 16 -62.46 35.18 -3.27
N ALA A 17 -61.43 35.38 -2.45
CA ALA A 17 -60.23 36.07 -2.91
C ALA A 17 -59.61 35.28 -4.07
N LEU A 18 -59.30 35.96 -5.17
CA LEU A 18 -58.53 35.41 -6.29
C LEU A 18 -57.12 35.06 -5.81
N ALA A 19 -56.96 33.83 -5.33
CA ALA A 19 -55.65 33.25 -5.10
C ALA A 19 -54.95 33.10 -6.46
N VAL A 20 -54.09 34.06 -6.79
CA VAL A 20 -53.01 33.85 -7.76
C VAL A 20 -52.30 32.58 -7.32
N GLY A 21 -52.44 31.51 -8.11
CA GLY A 21 -51.82 30.22 -7.85
C GLY A 21 -50.31 30.37 -7.95
N GLY A 22 -49.69 30.79 -6.85
CA GLY A 22 -48.25 30.77 -6.70
C GLY A 22 -47.80 29.33 -6.87
N MET A 23 -47.23 29.01 -8.04
CA MET A 23 -46.57 27.73 -8.25
C MET A 23 -45.63 27.52 -7.07
N PRO A 24 -45.74 26.41 -6.32
CA PRO A 24 -44.73 26.11 -5.33
C PRO A 24 -43.43 25.97 -6.10
N TRP A 25 -42.51 26.91 -5.90
CA TRP A 25 -41.17 26.86 -6.46
C TRP A 25 -40.44 25.67 -5.84
N ARG A 26 -40.70 24.48 -6.38
CA ARG A 26 -39.75 23.37 -6.36
C ARG A 26 -38.51 23.88 -7.08
N ARG A 27 -37.65 24.57 -6.33
CA ARG A 27 -36.21 24.58 -6.59
C ARG A 27 -35.74 23.14 -6.45
N ALA A 28 -36.02 22.34 -7.47
CA ALA A 28 -35.31 21.10 -7.70
C ALA A 28 -33.83 21.49 -7.69
N ARG A 29 -33.08 21.01 -6.69
CA ARG A 29 -31.63 20.98 -6.79
C ARG A 29 -31.35 20.22 -8.09
N ALA A 30 -30.71 20.86 -9.06
CA ALA A 30 -30.33 20.16 -10.28
C ALA A 30 -29.49 18.95 -9.87
N ALA A 31 -29.97 17.75 -10.20
CA ALA A 31 -29.26 16.53 -9.85
C ALA A 31 -27.88 16.54 -10.55
N LEU A 32 -26.87 15.95 -9.93
CA LEU A 32 -25.51 15.95 -10.48
C LEU A 32 -25.44 15.43 -11.94
N PRO A 33 -26.19 14.38 -12.36
CA PRO A 33 -26.30 14.01 -13.76
C PRO A 33 -26.75 15.15 -14.69
N SER A 34 -27.77 15.93 -14.29
CA SER A 34 -28.28 17.05 -15.08
C SER A 34 -27.30 18.22 -15.15
N ALA A 35 -26.53 18.44 -14.08
CA ALA A 35 -25.47 19.45 -14.06
C ALA A 35 -24.31 19.08 -14.99
N ILE A 36 -23.90 17.80 -15.01
CA ILE A 36 -22.85 17.28 -15.92
C ILE A 36 -23.31 17.33 -17.39
N ALA A 37 -24.57 16.96 -17.66
CA ALA A 37 -25.14 16.97 -19.01
C ALA A 37 -25.30 18.40 -19.60
N GLY A 38 -25.46 19.41 -18.74
CA GLY A 38 -25.55 20.82 -19.14
C GLY A 38 -24.22 21.57 -19.19
N ALA A 39 -23.10 20.93 -18.83
CA ALA A 39 -21.78 21.56 -18.75
C ALA A 39 -21.01 21.49 -20.08
N ALA A 40 -20.29 22.57 -20.40
CA ALA A 40 -19.35 22.61 -21.52
C ALA A 40 -17.98 22.03 -21.12
N PRO A 41 -17.18 21.51 -22.09
CA PRO A 41 -15.80 21.13 -21.82
C PRO A 41 -14.99 22.26 -21.19
N GLY A 42 -14.32 22.00 -20.07
CA GLY A 42 -13.58 22.97 -19.27
C GLY A 42 -14.36 23.60 -18.10
N ASP A 43 -15.67 23.37 -17.98
CA ASP A 43 -16.48 23.94 -16.91
C ASP A 43 -16.10 23.43 -15.51
N VAL A 44 -16.37 24.27 -14.51
CA VAL A 44 -16.15 23.99 -13.08
C VAL A 44 -17.49 23.83 -12.36
N LEU A 45 -17.87 22.59 -12.06
CA LEU A 45 -19.06 22.26 -11.27
C LEU A 45 -18.73 22.28 -9.78
N ARG A 46 -19.36 23.21 -9.05
CA ARG A 46 -19.21 23.35 -7.59
C ARG A 46 -20.35 22.67 -6.85
N LEU A 47 -20.06 21.51 -6.24
CA LEU A 47 -20.98 20.80 -5.37
C LEU A 47 -21.27 21.63 -4.12
N ARG A 48 -22.55 21.76 -3.77
CA ARG A 48 -22.99 22.31 -2.48
C ARG A 48 -23.02 21.20 -1.44
N ASP A 49 -22.90 21.56 -0.17
CA ASP A 49 -22.97 20.60 0.93
C ASP A 49 -24.31 19.84 0.95
N GLY A 50 -24.26 18.59 1.39
CA GLY A 50 -25.33 17.61 1.35
C GLY A 50 -25.12 16.53 0.28
N VAL A 51 -26.09 15.62 0.18
CA VAL A 51 -26.03 14.44 -0.69
C VAL A 51 -26.48 14.77 -2.12
N HIS A 52 -25.72 14.26 -3.09
CA HIS A 52 -26.00 14.24 -4.52
C HIS A 52 -26.07 12.79 -4.97
N ALA A 53 -27.18 12.39 -5.59
CA ALA A 53 -27.33 11.03 -6.10
C ALA A 53 -26.42 10.82 -7.33
N GLY A 54 -25.61 9.77 -7.27
CA GLY A 54 -25.02 9.09 -8.42
C GLY A 54 -25.81 7.80 -8.75
N PRO A 55 -25.21 6.86 -9.50
CA PRO A 55 -23.89 6.96 -10.13
C PRO A 55 -23.85 8.03 -11.24
N VAL A 56 -22.65 8.52 -11.57
CA VAL A 56 -22.43 9.52 -12.65
C VAL A 56 -21.26 9.15 -13.56
N THR A 57 -21.36 9.53 -14.83
CA THR A 57 -20.28 9.44 -15.81
C THR A 57 -19.86 10.83 -16.25
N ILE A 58 -18.56 11.08 -16.31
CA ILE A 58 -17.94 12.34 -16.74
C ILE A 58 -17.25 12.06 -18.08
N ASP A 59 -17.93 12.44 -19.15
CA ASP A 59 -17.65 12.12 -20.56
C ASP A 59 -17.10 13.31 -21.37
N ARG A 60 -16.74 14.41 -20.69
CA ARG A 60 -16.00 15.56 -21.23
C ARG A 60 -15.05 16.12 -20.16
N PRO A 61 -13.96 16.82 -20.53
CA PRO A 61 -13.08 17.48 -19.56
C PRO A 61 -13.89 18.42 -18.66
N LEU A 62 -13.89 18.18 -17.35
CA LEU A 62 -14.64 18.96 -16.35
C LEU A 62 -13.87 18.98 -15.03
N THR A 63 -14.02 20.07 -14.27
CA THR A 63 -13.62 20.09 -12.85
C THR A 63 -14.86 19.98 -11.98
N ILE A 64 -14.96 18.93 -11.15
CA ILE A 64 -15.96 18.82 -10.09
C ILE A 64 -15.26 19.07 -8.75
N THR A 65 -15.75 20.05 -7.99
CA THR A 65 -15.16 20.41 -6.69
C THR A 65 -16.21 20.68 -5.63
N GLY A 66 -15.91 20.38 -4.37
CA GLY A 66 -16.78 20.64 -3.23
C GLY A 66 -16.03 20.63 -1.90
N THR A 67 -16.76 20.64 -0.81
CA THR A 67 -16.22 20.35 0.53
C THR A 67 -16.46 18.88 0.87
N ARG A 68 -15.81 18.35 1.91
CA ARG A 68 -16.09 17.00 2.44
C ARG A 68 -17.55 16.80 2.89
N ALA A 69 -18.32 17.87 3.10
CA ALA A 69 -19.75 17.81 3.40
C ALA A 69 -20.64 17.70 2.15
N ALA A 70 -20.11 17.91 0.95
CA ALA A 70 -20.74 17.47 -0.28
C ALA A 70 -20.44 15.98 -0.49
N VAL A 71 -21.48 15.15 -0.61
CA VAL A 71 -21.37 13.69 -0.74
C VAL A 71 -21.98 13.27 -2.07
N VAL A 72 -21.23 12.58 -2.91
CA VAL A 72 -21.77 11.84 -4.05
C VAL A 72 -22.01 10.40 -3.62
N ASP A 73 -23.27 9.96 -3.66
CA ASP A 73 -23.72 8.66 -3.15
C ASP A 73 -24.20 7.77 -4.31
N GLY A 74 -23.55 6.62 -4.50
CA GLY A 74 -23.89 5.63 -5.54
C GLY A 74 -25.07 4.73 -5.20
N GLN A 75 -25.67 4.85 -4.01
CA GLN A 75 -26.87 4.14 -3.58
C GLN A 75 -26.74 2.61 -3.63
N GLY A 76 -25.52 2.08 -3.48
CA GLY A 76 -25.21 0.65 -3.57
C GLY A 76 -25.13 0.11 -5.00
N GLN A 77 -25.00 0.98 -6.01
CA GLN A 77 -25.06 0.59 -7.42
C GLN A 77 -23.78 0.95 -8.18
N GLY A 78 -23.09 -0.08 -8.71
CA GLY A 78 -22.01 0.08 -9.67
C GLY A 78 -20.83 0.92 -9.16
N THR A 79 -20.23 1.69 -10.07
CA THR A 79 -19.22 2.71 -9.72
C THR A 79 -19.87 4.08 -9.50
N VAL A 80 -19.56 4.77 -8.40
CA VAL A 80 -20.21 6.05 -8.04
C VAL A 80 -19.86 7.17 -9.02
N VAL A 81 -18.56 7.33 -9.36
CA VAL A 81 -18.09 8.31 -10.34
C VAL A 81 -17.20 7.63 -11.39
N THR A 82 -17.67 7.56 -12.63
CA THR A 82 -16.89 7.07 -13.78
C THR A 82 -16.32 8.23 -14.56
N VAL A 83 -14.99 8.32 -14.63
CA VAL A 83 -14.24 9.30 -15.43
C VAL A 83 -13.91 8.66 -16.78
N ALA A 84 -14.53 9.17 -17.84
CA ALA A 84 -14.48 8.63 -19.20
C ALA A 84 -13.93 9.62 -20.26
N ALA A 85 -13.42 10.77 -19.81
CA ALA A 85 -12.76 11.77 -20.63
C ALA A 85 -11.43 12.20 -20.01
N PRO A 86 -10.47 12.67 -20.83
CA PRO A 86 -9.20 13.17 -20.33
C PRO A 86 -9.36 14.50 -19.58
N ASP A 87 -8.32 14.87 -18.83
CA ASP A 87 -8.20 16.16 -18.13
C ASP A 87 -9.34 16.50 -17.15
N VAL A 88 -10.09 15.48 -16.70
CA VAL A 88 -11.12 15.60 -15.66
C VAL A 88 -10.46 15.75 -14.28
N THR A 89 -10.95 16.67 -13.46
CA THR A 89 -10.48 16.89 -12.08
C THR A 89 -11.62 16.71 -11.09
N LEU A 90 -11.44 15.85 -10.08
CA LEU A 90 -12.32 15.69 -8.91
C LEU A 90 -11.59 16.20 -7.67
N ARG A 91 -12.18 17.13 -6.92
CA ARG A 91 -11.49 17.76 -5.79
C ARG A 91 -12.33 18.04 -4.53
N GLY A 92 -11.87 17.54 -3.39
CA GLY A 92 -12.24 17.99 -2.03
C GLY A 92 -13.56 17.46 -1.46
N PHE A 93 -14.33 16.65 -2.19
CA PHE A 93 -15.65 16.14 -1.78
C PHE A 93 -15.62 14.67 -1.34
N SER A 94 -16.74 14.19 -0.80
CA SER A 94 -16.89 12.79 -0.34
C SER A 94 -17.58 11.91 -1.38
N VAL A 95 -17.15 10.64 -1.51
CA VAL A 95 -17.72 9.64 -2.43
C VAL A 95 -18.02 8.36 -1.67
N THR A 96 -19.26 7.89 -1.72
CA THR A 96 -19.74 6.77 -0.89
C THR A 96 -20.74 5.88 -1.60
N GLY A 97 -20.92 4.66 -1.11
CA GLY A 97 -22.03 3.80 -1.51
C GLY A 97 -21.92 3.25 -2.94
N SER A 98 -20.74 2.81 -3.37
CA SER A 98 -20.62 2.00 -4.60
C SER A 98 -21.39 0.68 -4.46
N GLY A 99 -21.57 -0.02 -5.58
CA GLY A 99 -21.88 -1.45 -5.56
C GLY A 99 -20.75 -2.26 -4.92
N MET A 100 -21.01 -3.56 -4.72
CA MET A 100 -20.12 -4.50 -4.04
C MET A 100 -19.60 -5.63 -4.93
N ALA A 101 -19.72 -5.51 -6.27
CA ALA A 101 -19.31 -6.55 -7.20
C ALA A 101 -17.81 -6.48 -7.52
N ASN A 102 -17.01 -7.37 -6.90
CA ASN A 102 -15.57 -7.45 -7.18
C ASN A 102 -15.28 -7.76 -8.67
N LYS A 103 -16.11 -8.61 -9.29
CA LYS A 103 -16.00 -8.99 -10.71
C LYS A 103 -16.16 -7.83 -11.70
N ASP A 104 -16.89 -6.79 -11.31
CA ASP A 104 -17.15 -5.60 -12.12
C ASP A 104 -16.24 -4.42 -11.71
N LEU A 105 -15.38 -4.65 -10.69
CA LEU A 105 -14.52 -3.66 -10.05
C LEU A 105 -15.31 -2.42 -9.59
N ASP A 106 -16.43 -2.60 -8.90
CA ASP A 106 -17.20 -1.47 -8.36
C ASP A 106 -16.31 -0.57 -7.49
N ALA A 107 -16.37 0.74 -7.72
CA ALA A 107 -15.48 1.69 -7.08
C ALA A 107 -16.18 3.00 -6.70
N GLY A 108 -15.58 3.74 -5.75
CA GLY A 108 -15.95 5.14 -5.53
C GLY A 108 -15.66 5.97 -6.78
N VAL A 109 -14.42 5.91 -7.27
CA VAL A 109 -14.01 6.55 -8.54
C VAL A 109 -13.38 5.52 -9.47
N LYS A 110 -13.79 5.48 -10.74
CA LYS A 110 -13.15 4.68 -11.79
C LYS A 110 -12.68 5.58 -12.93
N ILE A 111 -11.40 5.53 -13.26
CA ILE A 111 -10.81 6.20 -14.43
C ILE A 111 -10.64 5.13 -15.51
N VAL A 112 -11.41 5.22 -16.61
CA VAL A 112 -11.35 4.21 -17.67
C VAL A 112 -10.31 4.54 -18.73
N LYS A 113 -9.91 3.53 -19.51
CA LYS A 113 -8.98 3.66 -20.64
C LYS A 113 -9.32 4.83 -21.56
N GLY A 114 -8.37 5.75 -21.74
CA GLY A 114 -8.52 6.96 -22.55
C GLY A 114 -8.90 8.22 -21.75
N ALA A 115 -9.26 8.08 -20.47
CA ALA A 115 -9.38 9.20 -19.54
C ALA A 115 -8.00 9.63 -18.99
N ASP A 116 -7.11 9.98 -19.92
CA ASP A 116 -5.72 10.31 -19.63
C ASP A 116 -5.61 11.67 -18.88
N ARG A 117 -4.63 11.82 -17.97
CA ARG A 117 -4.38 12.99 -17.10
C ARG A 117 -5.53 13.33 -16.13
N ALA A 118 -6.42 12.38 -15.85
CA ALA A 118 -7.45 12.54 -14.82
C ALA A 118 -6.83 12.78 -13.43
N GLN A 119 -7.40 13.70 -12.66
CA GLN A 119 -6.93 14.06 -11.32
C GLN A 119 -8.01 13.79 -10.28
N VAL A 120 -7.69 12.99 -9.27
CA VAL A 120 -8.56 12.65 -8.14
C VAL A 120 -7.84 13.11 -6.87
N ARG A 121 -8.29 14.24 -6.31
CA ARG A 121 -7.56 14.96 -5.27
C ARG A 121 -8.39 15.27 -4.04
N GLU A 122 -7.78 15.16 -2.86
CA GLU A 122 -8.38 15.61 -1.59
C GLU A 122 -9.76 14.98 -1.26
N LEU A 123 -10.14 13.89 -1.94
CA LEU A 123 -11.44 13.24 -1.75
C LEU A 123 -11.45 12.42 -0.46
N ARG A 124 -12.65 12.20 0.08
CA ARG A 124 -12.90 11.21 1.13
C ARG A 124 -13.75 10.08 0.57
N LEU A 125 -13.22 8.85 0.57
CA LEU A 125 -13.88 7.69 0.01
C LEU A 125 -14.20 6.68 1.12
N THR A 126 -15.47 6.36 1.28
CA THR A 126 -16.01 5.49 2.35
C THR A 126 -17.02 4.53 1.75
N GLU A 127 -17.21 3.34 2.35
CA GLU A 127 -18.32 2.43 1.98
C GLU A 127 -18.36 2.11 0.46
N ASN A 128 -17.19 2.05 -0.16
CA ASN A 128 -17.01 1.62 -1.55
C ASN A 128 -16.28 0.28 -1.56
N MET A 129 -16.52 -0.52 -2.58
CA MET A 129 -15.89 -1.82 -2.76
C MET A 129 -14.40 -1.66 -3.02
N HIS A 130 -14.02 -1.03 -4.14
CA HIS A 130 -12.70 -0.43 -4.33
C HIS A 130 -12.79 1.08 -4.06
N GLY A 131 -11.73 1.70 -3.53
CA GLY A 131 -11.73 3.16 -3.35
C GLY A 131 -11.65 3.86 -4.72
N ILE A 132 -10.50 3.72 -5.38
CA ILE A 132 -10.20 4.30 -6.68
C ILE A 132 -9.66 3.20 -7.61
N ASP A 133 -10.27 3.02 -8.79
CA ASP A 133 -9.82 2.11 -9.85
C ASP A 133 -9.28 2.93 -11.03
N VAL A 134 -7.96 2.85 -11.28
CA VAL A 134 -7.29 3.49 -12.40
C VAL A 134 -7.09 2.44 -13.51
N HIS A 135 -8.11 2.32 -14.35
CA HIS A 135 -8.29 1.23 -15.32
C HIS A 135 -7.89 1.63 -16.74
N GLY A 136 -6.62 2.02 -16.89
CA GLY A 136 -5.97 2.28 -18.17
C GLY A 136 -5.96 3.74 -18.66
N GLY A 137 -6.38 4.70 -17.83
CA GLY A 137 -6.17 6.13 -18.10
C GLY A 137 -4.74 6.54 -17.77
N ARG A 138 -3.96 7.03 -18.74
CA ARG A 138 -2.53 7.35 -18.57
C ARG A 138 -2.32 8.61 -17.74
N ASP A 139 -1.15 8.75 -17.13
CA ASP A 139 -0.70 9.97 -16.43
C ASP A 139 -1.70 10.44 -15.34
N ALA A 140 -2.50 9.52 -14.81
CA ALA A 140 -3.53 9.79 -13.82
C ALA A 140 -2.90 10.17 -12.47
N GLN A 141 -3.52 11.11 -11.75
CA GLN A 141 -3.05 11.58 -10.46
C GLN A 141 -4.07 11.27 -9.37
N VAL A 142 -3.70 10.42 -8.41
CA VAL A 142 -4.47 10.08 -7.22
C VAL A 142 -3.74 10.64 -6.01
N VAL A 143 -4.14 11.82 -5.55
CA VAL A 143 -3.32 12.63 -4.62
C VAL A 143 -4.10 13.13 -3.39
N ASP A 144 -3.52 13.00 -2.20
CA ASP A 144 -4.05 13.52 -0.93
C ASP A 144 -5.47 13.00 -0.55
N ASN A 145 -5.86 11.80 -1.02
CA ASN A 145 -7.18 11.22 -0.72
C ASN A 145 -7.18 10.42 0.59
N GLU A 146 -8.31 10.42 1.29
CA GLU A 146 -8.57 9.56 2.46
C GLU A 146 -9.51 8.43 2.06
N ILE A 147 -9.01 7.18 2.10
CA ILE A 147 -9.78 5.99 1.71
C ILE A 147 -9.98 5.11 2.94
N ILE A 148 -11.24 4.88 3.31
CA ILE A 148 -11.64 3.96 4.38
C ILE A 148 -12.35 2.77 3.72
N GLY A 149 -11.61 1.68 3.53
CA GLY A 149 -12.11 0.47 2.89
C GLY A 149 -13.04 -0.35 3.78
N THR A 150 -13.70 -1.34 3.19
CA THR A 150 -14.62 -2.24 3.91
C THR A 150 -13.89 -3.14 4.91
N ARG A 151 -14.66 -3.72 5.84
CA ARG A 151 -14.15 -4.62 6.88
C ARG A 151 -14.84 -5.99 6.87
N ASP A 152 -15.11 -6.53 5.67
CA ASP A 152 -15.63 -7.90 5.56
C ASP A 152 -14.74 -8.88 6.36
N PRO A 153 -15.30 -9.82 7.13
CA PRO A 153 -14.50 -10.79 7.89
C PRO A 153 -13.47 -11.53 7.02
N ARG A 154 -13.82 -11.85 5.76
CA ARG A 154 -12.95 -12.53 4.81
C ARG A 154 -12.12 -11.49 4.05
N MET A 155 -10.83 -11.41 4.37
CA MET A 155 -9.91 -10.41 3.81
C MET A 155 -9.93 -10.33 2.27
N ASN A 156 -10.01 -11.48 1.60
CA ASN A 156 -9.95 -11.55 0.12
C ASN A 156 -11.20 -11.04 -0.60
N GLU A 157 -12.33 -10.93 0.11
CA GLU A 157 -13.63 -10.44 -0.41
C GLU A 157 -13.73 -8.90 -0.37
N ARG A 158 -12.80 -8.23 0.31
CA ARG A 158 -12.70 -6.77 0.29
C ARG A 158 -12.09 -6.31 -1.03
N GLY A 159 -12.44 -5.12 -1.50
CA GLY A 159 -11.70 -4.46 -2.57
C GLY A 159 -10.46 -3.71 -2.06
N ASN A 160 -9.69 -3.17 -3.00
CA ASN A 160 -8.45 -2.45 -2.73
C ASN A 160 -8.75 -0.96 -2.47
N GLY A 161 -7.88 -0.27 -1.74
CA GLY A 161 -7.96 1.18 -1.63
C GLY A 161 -7.77 1.85 -2.98
N ILE A 162 -6.66 1.53 -3.65
CA ILE A 162 -6.33 2.00 -4.98
C ILE A 162 -5.94 0.79 -5.84
N TYR A 163 -6.65 0.57 -6.95
CA TYR A 163 -6.29 -0.41 -7.97
C TYR A 163 -5.75 0.33 -9.20
N VAL A 164 -4.64 -0.15 -9.78
CA VAL A 164 -4.02 0.44 -10.97
C VAL A 164 -3.79 -0.67 -11.98
N TRP A 165 -4.43 -0.61 -13.14
CA TRP A 165 -4.32 -1.62 -14.19
C TRP A 165 -3.97 -0.98 -15.54
N ASN A 166 -2.86 -1.42 -16.14
CA ASN A 166 -2.42 -1.00 -17.49
C ASN A 166 -2.42 0.53 -17.72
N SER A 167 -1.94 1.26 -16.71
CA SER A 167 -2.14 2.69 -16.52
C SER A 167 -0.78 3.38 -16.30
N PRO A 168 0.04 3.55 -17.35
CA PRO A 168 1.38 4.09 -17.21
C PRO A 168 1.39 5.58 -16.86
N GLY A 169 2.46 6.05 -16.21
CA GLY A 169 2.59 7.44 -15.77
C GLY A 169 1.79 7.78 -14.51
N THR A 170 1.14 6.80 -13.87
CA THR A 170 0.24 7.07 -12.73
C THR A 170 1.01 7.55 -11.52
N LEU A 171 0.59 8.70 -10.96
CA LEU A 171 1.06 9.24 -9.69
C LEU A 171 0.04 8.90 -8.58
N VAL A 172 0.48 8.16 -7.56
CA VAL A 172 -0.26 7.98 -6.31
C VAL A 172 0.55 8.63 -5.19
N GLN A 173 0.09 9.75 -4.62
CA GLN A 173 0.89 10.53 -3.65
C GLN A 173 0.07 11.02 -2.45
N GLY A 174 0.63 10.98 -1.24
CA GLY A 174 0.02 11.63 -0.05
C GLY A 174 -1.30 11.00 0.43
N ASN A 175 -1.68 9.82 -0.05
CA ASN A 175 -2.98 9.22 0.29
C ASN A 175 -2.92 8.51 1.65
N SER A 176 -4.01 8.54 2.41
CA SER A 176 -4.19 7.74 3.63
C SER A 176 -5.22 6.63 3.37
N VAL A 177 -4.77 5.38 3.30
CA VAL A 177 -5.63 4.21 3.11
C VAL A 177 -5.70 3.38 4.40
N ARG A 178 -6.92 3.10 4.87
CA ARG A 178 -7.17 2.29 6.07
C ARG A 178 -8.30 1.30 5.83
N TYR A 179 -8.07 0.03 6.16
CA TYR A 179 -8.99 -1.09 5.88
C TYR A 179 -9.26 -1.30 4.37
N GLY A 180 -10.05 -2.31 4.02
CA GLY A 180 -10.06 -2.93 2.69
C GLY A 180 -9.11 -4.13 2.63
N ARG A 181 -8.74 -4.51 1.41
CA ARG A 181 -7.80 -5.60 1.09
C ARG A 181 -6.37 -5.06 0.96
N ASP A 182 -6.03 -4.50 -0.20
CA ASP A 182 -4.69 -3.98 -0.49
C ASP A 182 -4.72 -2.45 -0.56
N GLY A 183 -3.65 -1.77 -0.13
CA GLY A 183 -3.55 -0.31 -0.14
C GLY A 183 -3.45 0.24 -1.56
N ILE A 184 -2.33 -0.05 -2.22
CA ILE A 184 -2.18 0.02 -3.68
C ILE A 184 -2.01 -1.41 -4.21
N PHE A 185 -2.85 -1.82 -5.15
CA PHE A 185 -2.59 -2.99 -6.00
C PHE A 185 -2.33 -2.51 -7.44
N SER A 186 -1.10 -2.68 -7.93
CA SER A 186 -0.69 -2.28 -9.28
C SER A 186 -0.40 -3.51 -10.12
N ASN A 187 -1.12 -3.67 -11.22
CA ASN A 187 -1.07 -4.85 -12.09
C ASN A 187 -0.83 -4.46 -13.55
N ALA A 188 0.15 -5.10 -14.19
CA ALA A 188 0.48 -4.91 -15.62
C ALA A 188 0.65 -3.44 -16.05
N SER A 189 1.28 -2.62 -15.21
CA SER A 189 1.51 -1.18 -15.43
C SER A 189 3.00 -0.82 -15.42
N ALA A 190 3.37 0.38 -15.85
CA ALA A 190 4.78 0.81 -15.92
C ALA A 190 4.96 2.31 -15.69
N ASP A 191 6.19 2.74 -15.44
CA ASP A 191 6.59 4.16 -15.44
C ASP A 191 5.75 5.02 -14.45
N SER A 192 5.40 4.44 -13.30
CA SER A 192 4.49 5.03 -12.30
C SER A 192 5.23 5.40 -11.00
N PHE A 193 4.63 6.29 -10.21
CA PHE A 193 5.23 6.84 -8.98
C PHE A 193 4.26 6.73 -7.82
N TYR A 194 4.57 5.90 -6.83
CA TYR A 194 3.74 5.70 -5.63
C TYR A 194 4.51 6.20 -4.40
N ARG A 195 4.14 7.39 -3.91
CA ARG A 195 4.95 8.14 -2.94
C ARG A 195 4.19 8.59 -1.70
N ASP A 196 4.91 8.73 -0.60
CA ASP A 196 4.52 9.49 0.60
C ASP A 196 3.11 9.17 1.16
N SER A 197 2.64 7.93 0.97
CA SER A 197 1.29 7.49 1.33
C SER A 197 1.30 6.60 2.58
N LEU A 198 0.22 6.67 3.38
CA LEU A 198 0.07 5.98 4.67
C LEU A 198 -0.94 4.82 4.57
N PHE A 199 -0.50 3.62 4.92
CA PHE A 199 -1.26 2.37 4.75
C PHE A 199 -1.44 1.63 6.09
N ARG A 200 -2.68 1.40 6.53
CA ARG A 200 -2.97 0.88 7.88
C ARG A 200 -4.08 -0.19 7.94
N GLY A 201 -3.77 -1.33 8.54
CA GLY A 201 -4.75 -2.42 8.79
C GLY A 201 -5.26 -3.12 7.53
N LEU A 202 -4.38 -3.29 6.54
CA LEU A 202 -4.59 -3.91 5.23
C LEU A 202 -3.94 -5.30 5.16
N ARG A 203 -4.21 -6.04 4.09
CA ARG A 203 -3.48 -7.24 3.68
C ARG A 203 -2.09 -6.87 3.15
N PHE A 204 -2.01 -6.02 2.14
CA PHE A 204 -0.76 -5.45 1.62
C PHE A 204 -0.83 -3.92 1.68
N ALA A 205 0.24 -3.22 2.04
CA ALA A 205 0.31 -1.77 1.83
C ALA A 205 0.49 -1.46 0.33
N VAL A 206 1.48 -2.09 -0.31
CA VAL A 206 1.70 -2.00 -1.76
C VAL A 206 1.95 -3.40 -2.32
N ARG A 207 1.16 -3.81 -3.32
CA ARG A 207 1.32 -5.08 -4.06
C ARG A 207 1.53 -4.78 -5.54
N PHE A 208 2.64 -5.24 -6.11
CA PHE A 208 2.90 -5.18 -7.55
C PHE A 208 2.74 -6.56 -8.17
N MET A 209 2.15 -6.62 -9.36
CA MET A 209 2.16 -7.78 -10.25
C MET A 209 2.52 -7.28 -11.67
N TYR A 210 3.56 -7.84 -12.27
CA TYR A 210 3.95 -7.56 -13.66
C TYR A 210 4.21 -6.07 -13.98
N THR A 211 4.85 -5.35 -13.06
CA THR A 211 5.17 -3.91 -13.23
C THR A 211 6.57 -3.67 -13.77
N ARG A 212 6.83 -2.51 -14.38
CA ARG A 212 8.18 -2.12 -14.83
C ARG A 212 8.49 -0.65 -14.59
N ASN A 213 9.73 -0.33 -14.20
CA ASN A 213 10.19 1.06 -14.03
C ASN A 213 9.27 1.90 -13.11
N THR A 214 8.79 1.29 -12.02
CA THR A 214 7.84 1.89 -11.08
C THR A 214 8.54 2.19 -9.75
N GLU A 215 8.32 3.40 -9.23
CA GLU A 215 8.87 3.85 -7.95
C GLU A 215 7.86 3.67 -6.81
N VAL A 216 8.34 3.18 -5.67
CA VAL A 216 7.67 3.14 -4.37
C VAL A 216 8.59 3.90 -3.40
N SER A 217 8.25 5.12 -3.01
CA SER A 217 9.14 5.92 -2.15
C SER A 217 8.48 6.63 -0.96
N GLY A 218 9.13 6.65 0.20
CA GLY A 218 8.67 7.44 1.35
C GLY A 218 7.35 6.98 1.97
N ASN A 219 6.78 5.87 1.50
CA ASN A 219 5.50 5.36 1.99
C ASN A 219 5.64 4.75 3.39
N VAL A 220 4.56 4.77 4.16
CA VAL A 220 4.53 4.23 5.52
C VAL A 220 3.45 3.15 5.63
N SER A 221 3.87 1.92 5.87
CA SER A 221 3.07 0.75 6.15
C SER A 221 3.07 0.50 7.67
N ILE A 222 1.89 0.38 8.29
CA ILE A 222 1.76 0.17 9.74
C ILE A 222 0.71 -0.88 10.09
N GLY A 223 1.18 -2.01 10.64
CA GLY A 223 0.33 -3.08 11.15
C GLY A 223 -0.57 -3.72 10.09
N ASN A 224 -0.06 -3.86 8.87
CA ASN A 224 -0.63 -4.62 7.77
C ASN A 224 -0.17 -6.09 7.81
N HIS A 225 -0.80 -6.99 7.04
CA HIS A 225 -0.33 -8.39 7.00
C HIS A 225 1.03 -8.49 6.31
N LEU A 226 1.22 -7.72 5.24
CA LEU A 226 2.48 -7.51 4.53
C LEU A 226 2.64 -6.01 4.22
N GLY A 227 3.88 -5.51 4.26
CA GLY A 227 4.20 -4.14 3.86
C GLY A 227 4.25 -4.00 2.35
N PHE A 228 5.45 -4.15 1.79
CA PHE A 228 5.75 -3.95 0.38
C PHE A 228 6.00 -5.29 -0.31
N ALA A 229 5.16 -5.65 -1.28
CA ALA A 229 5.26 -6.88 -2.05
C ALA A 229 5.50 -6.58 -3.54
N ILE A 230 6.75 -6.74 -3.97
CA ILE A 230 7.18 -6.49 -5.33
C ILE A 230 7.27 -7.83 -6.06
N MET A 231 6.26 -8.13 -6.90
CA MET A 231 6.13 -9.43 -7.56
C MET A 231 6.23 -9.32 -9.09
N PHE A 232 6.96 -10.26 -9.71
CA PHE A 232 7.11 -10.41 -11.16
C PHE A 232 7.45 -9.11 -11.92
N SER A 233 8.28 -8.25 -11.32
CA SER A 233 8.49 -6.87 -11.77
C SER A 233 9.97 -6.56 -12.08
N ASP A 234 10.22 -5.58 -12.95
CA ASP A 234 11.55 -5.22 -13.45
C ASP A 234 11.89 -3.73 -13.21
N ARG A 235 13.10 -3.42 -12.75
CA ARG A 235 13.58 -2.06 -12.48
C ARG A 235 12.63 -1.26 -11.56
N ALA A 236 12.18 -1.88 -10.48
CA ALA A 236 11.46 -1.17 -9.43
C ALA A 236 12.44 -0.34 -8.58
N VAL A 237 12.06 0.88 -8.19
CA VAL A 237 12.83 1.70 -7.24
C VAL A 237 12.05 1.74 -5.93
N ILE A 238 12.56 1.10 -4.89
CA ILE A 238 11.93 0.99 -3.58
C ILE A 238 12.82 1.73 -2.57
N ARG A 239 12.48 2.98 -2.25
CA ARG A 239 13.37 3.83 -1.44
C ARG A 239 12.71 4.57 -0.28
N ASP A 240 13.42 4.76 0.82
CA ASP A 240 12.98 5.59 1.97
C ASP A 240 11.66 5.15 2.64
N ASN A 241 11.14 3.95 2.32
CA ASN A 241 9.86 3.47 2.84
C ASN A 241 10.00 2.93 4.27
N ARG A 242 8.89 2.93 5.01
CA ARG A 242 8.81 2.44 6.39
C ARG A 242 7.78 1.32 6.49
N SER A 243 8.18 0.17 7.00
CA SER A 243 7.34 -1.01 7.27
C SER A 243 7.39 -1.29 8.77
N LEU A 244 6.35 -0.91 9.50
CA LEU A 244 6.36 -0.84 10.97
C LEU A 244 5.28 -1.74 11.57
N GLY A 245 5.69 -2.79 12.28
CA GLY A 245 4.75 -3.71 12.92
C GLY A 245 3.95 -4.59 11.95
N ASP A 246 4.36 -4.72 10.69
CA ASP A 246 3.69 -5.59 9.70
C ASP A 246 3.92 -7.07 10.02
N ARG A 247 3.00 -7.98 9.67
CA ARG A 247 2.95 -9.36 10.23
C ARG A 247 3.92 -10.35 9.60
N GLU A 248 3.80 -10.62 8.30
CA GLU A 248 4.48 -11.74 7.63
C GLU A 248 5.78 -11.29 6.98
N HIS A 249 5.71 -10.23 6.18
CA HIS A 249 6.82 -9.70 5.39
C HIS A 249 6.78 -8.18 5.36
N GLY A 250 7.94 -7.54 5.59
CA GLY A 250 8.04 -6.08 5.54
C GLY A 250 8.34 -5.59 4.14
N LEU A 251 9.38 -6.18 3.53
CA LEU A 251 9.66 -6.07 2.10
C LEU A 251 9.85 -7.48 1.50
N MET A 252 9.11 -7.77 0.43
CA MET A 252 9.25 -8.99 -0.37
C MET A 252 9.62 -8.65 -1.81
N LEU A 253 10.67 -9.29 -2.31
CA LEU A 253 11.08 -9.35 -3.71
C LEU A 253 10.84 -10.77 -4.23
N ASN A 254 9.82 -10.96 -5.07
CA ASN A 254 9.43 -12.28 -5.59
C ASN A 254 9.40 -12.24 -7.13
N TYR A 255 10.35 -12.89 -7.81
CA TYR A 255 10.60 -12.66 -9.25
C TYR A 255 10.81 -11.17 -9.60
N ALA A 256 11.36 -10.38 -8.66
CA ALA A 256 11.70 -8.98 -8.88
C ALA A 256 13.16 -8.85 -9.34
N ASN A 257 13.40 -8.08 -10.40
CA ASN A 257 14.70 -8.04 -11.06
C ASN A 257 15.19 -6.62 -11.33
N ASN A 258 16.50 -6.42 -11.28
CA ASN A 258 17.17 -5.13 -11.52
C ASN A 258 16.63 -3.98 -10.65
N ALA A 259 16.09 -4.29 -9.46
CA ALA A 259 15.50 -3.31 -8.56
C ALA A 259 16.56 -2.56 -7.74
N ASP A 260 16.28 -1.31 -7.41
CA ASP A 260 16.99 -0.50 -6.43
C ASP A 260 16.19 -0.51 -5.13
N VAL A 261 16.81 -0.96 -4.04
CA VAL A 261 16.21 -1.05 -2.71
C VAL A 261 17.10 -0.29 -1.73
N THR A 262 16.76 0.96 -1.44
CA THR A 262 17.65 1.91 -0.75
C THR A 262 16.99 2.66 0.41
N GLY A 263 17.68 2.84 1.54
CA GLY A 263 17.19 3.72 2.61
C GLY A 263 15.89 3.27 3.31
N ASN A 264 15.42 2.04 3.11
CA ASN A 264 14.17 1.58 3.71
C ASN A 264 14.37 1.13 5.16
N LEU A 265 13.36 1.37 6.00
CA LEU A 265 13.28 0.89 7.37
C LEU A 265 12.18 -0.16 7.50
N ILE A 266 12.55 -1.37 7.87
CA ILE A 266 11.62 -2.42 8.25
C ILE A 266 11.86 -2.69 9.74
N ARG A 267 10.85 -2.49 10.59
CA ARG A 267 10.96 -2.61 12.05
C ARG A 267 9.77 -3.33 12.67
N GLY A 268 10.08 -4.33 13.48
CA GLY A 268 9.21 -4.85 14.53
C GLY A 268 8.07 -5.76 14.08
N GLY A 269 7.84 -6.84 14.82
CA GLY A 269 6.65 -7.70 14.71
C GLY A 269 6.57 -8.60 13.48
N THR A 270 7.41 -8.38 12.47
CA THR A 270 7.39 -9.09 11.19
C THR A 270 8.12 -10.43 11.27
N LYS A 271 7.54 -11.50 10.72
CA LYS A 271 8.23 -12.80 10.61
C LYS A 271 9.49 -12.72 9.74
N LYS A 272 9.46 -11.99 8.63
CA LYS A 272 10.63 -11.78 7.75
C LYS A 272 10.74 -10.29 7.37
N CYS A 273 11.82 -9.63 7.79
CA CYS A 273 12.08 -8.23 7.47
C CYS A 273 12.22 -8.04 5.95
N LEU A 274 13.18 -8.76 5.34
CA LEU A 274 13.38 -8.87 3.90
C LEU A 274 13.19 -10.32 3.45
N PHE A 275 12.42 -10.55 2.39
CA PHE A 275 12.31 -11.85 1.74
C PHE A 275 12.63 -11.76 0.25
N ILE A 276 13.53 -12.62 -0.20
CA ILE A 276 14.07 -12.67 -1.55
C ILE A 276 13.83 -14.07 -2.12
N TYR A 277 12.96 -14.14 -3.14
CA TYR A 277 12.59 -15.36 -3.83
C TYR A 277 12.76 -15.18 -5.35
N ASN A 278 13.64 -15.99 -5.94
CA ASN A 278 14.01 -15.96 -7.35
C ASN A 278 14.18 -14.55 -7.95
N ALA A 279 14.86 -13.68 -7.19
CA ALA A 279 15.05 -12.26 -7.52
C ALA A 279 16.52 -12.02 -7.87
N HIS A 280 16.80 -11.37 -9.00
CA HIS A 280 18.16 -11.24 -9.51
C HIS A 280 18.58 -9.80 -9.82
N LYS A 281 19.89 -9.54 -9.72
CA LYS A 281 20.53 -8.26 -10.07
C LYS A 281 19.99 -7.03 -9.30
N ASN A 282 19.45 -7.24 -8.10
CA ASN A 282 18.93 -6.15 -7.29
C ASN A 282 20.05 -5.51 -6.45
N LEU A 283 20.03 -4.19 -6.33
CA LEU A 283 20.83 -3.43 -5.38
C LEU A 283 20.04 -3.29 -4.08
N ILE A 284 20.58 -3.75 -2.96
CA ILE A 284 19.96 -3.66 -1.63
C ILE A 284 20.98 -2.99 -0.71
N TRP A 285 20.78 -1.70 -0.50
CA TRP A 285 21.82 -0.81 0.00
C TRP A 285 21.30 0.17 1.06
N ASP A 286 22.05 0.38 2.14
CA ASP A 286 21.69 1.32 3.21
C ASP A 286 20.24 1.16 3.74
N ASN A 287 19.75 -0.07 3.91
CA ASN A 287 18.46 -0.35 4.56
C ASN A 287 18.65 -0.77 6.02
N ARG A 288 17.62 -0.61 6.85
CA ARG A 288 17.61 -1.08 8.26
C ARG A 288 16.53 -2.14 8.45
N PHE A 289 16.94 -3.33 8.89
CA PHE A 289 16.09 -4.49 9.13
C PHE A 289 16.18 -4.86 10.62
N GLN A 290 15.16 -4.50 11.39
CA GLN A 290 15.20 -4.48 12.85
C GLN A 290 14.05 -5.24 13.52
N ASP A 291 14.36 -5.94 14.61
CA ASP A 291 13.39 -6.58 15.53
C ASP A 291 12.40 -7.53 14.83
N CYS A 292 12.86 -8.21 13.76
CA CYS A 292 12.10 -9.21 13.01
C CYS A 292 12.40 -10.64 13.47
N GLY A 293 11.55 -11.59 13.06
CA GLY A 293 11.82 -13.02 13.19
C GLY A 293 13.07 -13.44 12.42
N ILE A 294 13.11 -13.11 11.13
CA ILE A 294 14.28 -13.26 10.26
C ILE A 294 14.61 -11.88 9.66
N GLY A 295 15.86 -11.44 9.75
CA GLY A 295 16.33 -10.18 9.14
C GLY A 295 16.26 -10.23 7.61
N ILE A 296 16.90 -11.23 7.01
CA ILE A 296 16.80 -11.54 5.57
C ILE A 296 16.58 -13.04 5.34
N HIS A 297 15.56 -13.41 4.57
CA HIS A 297 15.39 -14.77 4.04
C HIS A 297 15.67 -14.76 2.53
N PHE A 298 16.73 -15.44 2.10
CA PHE A 298 17.24 -15.45 0.73
C PHE A 298 17.19 -16.87 0.17
N THR A 299 16.39 -17.10 -0.88
CA THR A 299 16.09 -18.46 -1.37
C THR A 299 15.85 -18.52 -2.89
N ALA A 300 15.52 -19.72 -3.37
CA ALA A 300 15.04 -20.02 -4.72
C ALA A 300 15.94 -19.52 -5.86
N GLY A 301 17.26 -19.72 -5.74
CA GLY A 301 18.20 -19.41 -6.82
C GLY A 301 18.40 -17.92 -7.13
N SER A 302 18.01 -17.04 -6.20
CA SER A 302 18.27 -15.59 -6.30
C SER A 302 19.78 -15.32 -6.49
N GLU A 303 20.14 -14.44 -7.44
CA GLU A 303 21.53 -14.35 -7.95
C GLU A 303 21.93 -12.92 -8.36
N ARG A 304 23.22 -12.61 -8.23
CA ARG A 304 23.84 -11.30 -8.59
C ARG A 304 23.21 -10.09 -7.87
N ASN A 305 22.59 -10.30 -6.71
CA ASN A 305 22.15 -9.20 -5.86
C ASN A 305 23.34 -8.63 -5.10
N VAL A 306 23.42 -7.31 -4.95
CA VAL A 306 24.41 -6.62 -4.13
C VAL A 306 23.75 -6.28 -2.78
N LEU A 307 24.33 -6.75 -1.68
CA LEU A 307 23.85 -6.52 -0.31
C LEU A 307 25.00 -5.92 0.52
N SER A 308 24.98 -4.61 0.74
CA SER A 308 26.01 -3.88 1.50
C SER A 308 25.42 -2.60 2.10
N GLY A 309 26.02 -2.10 3.18
CA GLY A 309 25.56 -0.90 3.89
C GLY A 309 24.33 -1.07 4.76
N ASN A 310 23.68 -2.24 4.70
CA ASN A 310 22.46 -2.49 5.46
C ASN A 310 22.78 -2.73 6.95
N ALA A 311 21.78 -2.57 7.82
CA ALA A 311 21.90 -2.86 9.24
C ALA A 311 20.85 -3.88 9.70
N PHE A 312 21.32 -5.04 10.15
CA PHE A 312 20.53 -6.14 10.70
C PHE A 312 20.63 -6.12 12.24
N ILE A 313 19.55 -5.71 12.90
CA ILE A 313 19.56 -5.34 14.33
C ILE A 313 18.48 -6.09 15.11
N GLY A 314 18.86 -6.84 16.15
CA GLY A 314 17.89 -7.42 17.08
C GLY A 314 16.97 -8.49 16.48
N ASN A 315 17.24 -8.96 15.27
CA ASN A 315 16.46 -10.04 14.65
C ASN A 315 16.76 -11.37 15.36
N ARG A 316 15.76 -12.26 15.48
CA ARG A 316 15.95 -13.57 16.12
C ARG A 316 16.90 -14.47 15.30
N GLU A 317 16.82 -14.38 13.98
CA GLU A 317 17.72 -14.97 13.01
C GLU A 317 18.12 -13.85 12.04
N GLN A 318 19.42 -13.54 11.91
CA GLN A 318 19.83 -12.37 11.12
C GLN A 318 19.68 -12.63 9.62
N ALA A 319 20.18 -13.77 9.15
CA ALA A 319 19.96 -14.24 7.79
C ALA A 319 19.52 -15.70 7.78
N LYS A 320 18.74 -16.05 6.77
CA LYS A 320 18.41 -17.41 6.37
C LYS A 320 18.73 -17.55 4.90
N TYR A 321 19.89 -18.11 4.58
CA TYR A 321 20.31 -18.39 3.21
C TYR A 321 20.01 -19.84 2.82
N VAL A 322 19.14 -20.04 1.84
CA VAL A 322 18.82 -21.37 1.30
C VAL A 322 19.41 -21.51 -0.10
N GLY A 323 20.65 -21.99 -0.15
CA GLY A 323 21.38 -22.23 -1.41
C GLY A 323 22.69 -22.98 -1.20
N THR A 324 23.32 -23.37 -2.30
CA THR A 324 24.55 -24.20 -2.34
C THR A 324 25.79 -23.45 -2.81
N ARG A 325 25.69 -22.14 -3.07
CA ARG A 325 26.81 -21.30 -3.51
C ARG A 325 27.36 -20.48 -2.35
N HIS A 326 28.65 -20.12 -2.44
CA HIS A 326 29.21 -19.08 -1.58
C HIS A 326 28.79 -17.72 -2.14
N ILE A 327 28.25 -16.87 -1.27
CA ILE A 327 27.79 -15.52 -1.61
C ILE A 327 28.50 -14.52 -0.72
N GLU A 328 29.09 -13.49 -1.33
CA GLU A 328 29.68 -12.35 -0.63
C GLU A 328 28.63 -11.24 -0.47
N TRP A 329 28.40 -10.79 0.76
CA TRP A 329 27.55 -9.66 1.14
C TRP A 329 28.42 -8.49 1.65
N SER A 330 29.46 -8.19 0.88
CA SER A 330 30.15 -6.90 0.89
C SER A 330 30.44 -6.46 -0.54
N HIS A 331 30.69 -5.16 -0.73
CA HIS A 331 30.99 -4.57 -2.02
C HIS A 331 32.02 -3.45 -1.84
N GLU A 332 33.09 -3.47 -2.66
CA GLU A 332 34.16 -2.47 -2.64
C GLU A 332 34.74 -2.18 -1.24
N GLY A 333 34.89 -3.21 -0.41
CA GLY A 333 35.40 -3.09 0.96
C GLY A 333 34.37 -2.60 1.99
N ARG A 334 33.09 -2.58 1.65
CA ARG A 334 31.99 -2.21 2.56
C ARG A 334 30.98 -3.34 2.68
N GLY A 335 30.78 -3.85 3.90
CA GLY A 335 29.79 -4.88 4.25
C GLY A 335 28.53 -4.30 4.89
N ASN A 336 27.88 -5.11 5.73
CA ASN A 336 26.67 -4.76 6.47
C ASN A 336 26.95 -4.72 7.99
N PHE A 337 26.11 -4.04 8.75
CA PHE A 337 26.13 -4.09 10.21
C PHE A 337 25.28 -5.26 10.72
N TRP A 338 25.82 -6.02 11.68
CA TRP A 338 25.18 -7.20 12.28
C TRP A 338 25.26 -7.12 13.81
N SER A 339 24.13 -6.93 14.49
CA SER A 339 24.09 -6.70 15.95
C SER A 339 24.59 -7.84 16.85
N ASP A 340 24.77 -9.02 16.27
CA ASP A 340 25.23 -10.28 16.89
C ASP A 340 26.66 -10.65 16.49
N HIS A 341 27.32 -9.87 15.62
CA HIS A 341 28.72 -10.09 15.26
C HIS A 341 29.65 -9.57 16.37
N PRO A 342 30.43 -10.43 17.06
CA PRO A 342 31.43 -10.00 18.03
C PRO A 342 32.72 -9.56 17.32
N GLY A 343 32.62 -8.47 16.56
CA GLY A 343 33.74 -7.87 15.83
C GLY A 343 34.56 -6.89 16.68
N PHE A 344 35.83 -6.74 16.32
CA PHE A 344 36.70 -5.67 16.79
C PHE A 344 37.23 -4.90 15.59
N ASP A 345 37.52 -3.62 15.80
CA ASP A 345 38.14 -2.71 14.86
C ASP A 345 39.37 -2.12 15.57
N LEU A 346 40.53 -2.72 15.30
CA LEU A 346 41.82 -2.34 15.87
C LEU A 346 42.50 -1.23 15.07
N ASN A 347 42.09 -1.04 13.81
CA ASN A 347 42.72 -0.12 12.87
C ASN A 347 42.05 1.28 12.87
N GLY A 348 40.77 1.35 13.25
CA GLY A 348 39.96 2.55 13.43
C GLY A 348 39.16 3.00 12.20
N ASP A 349 39.04 2.18 11.15
CA ASP A 349 38.35 2.53 9.91
C ASP A 349 36.82 2.37 9.95
N GLY A 350 36.26 1.76 11.01
CA GLY A 350 34.84 1.51 11.18
C GLY A 350 34.34 0.19 10.57
N ILE A 351 35.24 -0.66 10.09
CA ILE A 351 34.99 -2.02 9.61
C ILE A 351 35.57 -3.01 10.64
N ALA A 352 34.91 -4.15 10.85
CA ALA A 352 35.45 -5.20 11.69
C ALA A 352 36.63 -5.89 10.99
N ASP A 353 37.76 -6.05 11.70
CA ASP A 353 38.93 -6.79 11.20
C ASP A 353 38.61 -8.29 10.96
N GLY A 354 37.48 -8.78 11.49
CA GLY A 354 37.01 -10.15 11.38
C GLY A 354 35.88 -10.32 10.36
N VAL A 355 36.00 -11.35 9.51
CA VAL A 355 34.94 -11.77 8.58
C VAL A 355 33.73 -12.32 9.35
N TYR A 356 32.52 -11.88 9.02
CA TYR A 356 31.27 -12.42 9.56
C TYR A 356 30.62 -13.43 8.61
N ARG A 357 29.92 -14.41 9.18
CA ARG A 357 29.14 -15.44 8.45
C ARG A 357 27.80 -15.62 9.15
N PRO A 358 26.68 -15.10 8.61
CA PRO A 358 25.38 -15.15 9.29
C PRO A 358 24.69 -16.51 9.24
N ASN A 359 25.28 -17.50 8.58
CA ASN A 359 24.74 -18.86 8.47
C ASN A 359 25.86 -19.90 8.56
N ASP A 360 25.61 -20.97 9.32
CA ASP A 360 26.48 -22.15 9.41
C ASP A 360 25.75 -23.48 9.13
N LEU A 361 26.46 -24.61 9.23
CA LEU A 361 25.87 -25.94 9.01
C LEU A 361 24.79 -26.28 10.04
N MET A 362 24.96 -25.83 11.28
CA MET A 362 23.98 -26.10 12.33
C MET A 362 22.66 -25.41 12.02
N ASP A 363 22.68 -24.22 11.39
CA ASP A 363 21.46 -23.55 10.93
C ASP A 363 20.71 -24.36 9.85
N HIS A 364 21.44 -24.96 8.90
CA HIS A 364 20.84 -25.87 7.91
C HIS A 364 20.22 -27.12 8.57
N ILE A 365 20.85 -27.67 9.61
CA ILE A 365 20.30 -28.78 10.41
C ILE A 365 19.06 -28.32 11.19
N LEU A 366 19.08 -27.13 11.79
CA LEU A 366 17.95 -26.56 12.53
C LEU A 366 16.74 -26.27 11.64
N TRP A 367 16.94 -25.83 10.39
CA TRP A 367 15.83 -25.63 9.45
C TRP A 367 15.21 -26.93 8.97
N SER A 368 16.01 -27.98 8.78
CA SER A 368 15.52 -29.30 8.35
C SER A 368 14.97 -30.13 9.51
N GLN A 369 15.42 -29.88 10.74
CA GLN A 369 14.98 -30.55 11.97
C GLN A 369 14.73 -29.53 13.10
N PRO A 370 13.59 -28.80 13.09
CA PRO A 370 13.30 -27.76 14.08
C PRO A 370 13.32 -28.25 15.55
N ALA A 371 13.05 -29.54 15.79
CA ALA A 371 13.16 -30.14 17.12
C ALA A 371 14.57 -30.08 17.72
N ALA A 372 15.61 -30.01 16.87
CA ALA A 372 17.00 -29.86 17.32
C ALA A 372 17.31 -28.47 17.93
N ALA A 373 16.39 -27.49 17.83
CA ALA A 373 16.54 -26.17 18.44
C ALA A 373 16.76 -26.24 19.97
N LEU A 374 16.20 -27.25 20.65
CA LEU A 374 16.40 -27.52 22.07
C LEU A 374 17.87 -27.82 22.44
N LEU A 375 18.70 -28.22 21.47
CA LEU A 375 20.11 -28.57 21.66
C LEU A 375 21.07 -27.39 21.37
N THR A 376 20.56 -26.24 20.91
CA THR A 376 21.42 -25.08 20.54
C THR A 376 22.28 -24.54 21.69
N GLY A 377 21.76 -24.59 22.92
CA GLY A 377 22.50 -24.23 24.13
C GLY A 377 23.46 -25.31 24.65
N ALA A 378 23.52 -26.49 24.02
CA ALA A 378 24.39 -27.57 24.47
C ALA A 378 25.87 -27.25 24.18
N PRO A 379 26.81 -27.49 25.13
CA PRO A 379 28.23 -27.20 24.94
C PRO A 379 28.85 -27.84 23.68
N ALA A 380 28.39 -29.02 23.28
CA ALA A 380 28.84 -29.69 22.06
C ALA A 380 28.44 -28.91 20.79
N VAL A 381 27.24 -28.32 20.73
CA VAL A 381 26.80 -27.50 19.59
C VAL A 381 27.56 -26.19 19.52
N GLN A 382 27.80 -25.55 20.68
CA GLN A 382 28.62 -24.34 20.78
C GLN A 382 30.07 -24.59 20.31
N LEU A 383 30.67 -25.72 20.71
CA LEU A 383 32.02 -26.12 20.27
C LEU A 383 32.08 -26.38 18.75
N ILE A 384 31.03 -26.99 18.17
CA ILE A 384 30.94 -27.20 16.71
C ILE A 384 30.84 -25.86 15.97
N ARG A 385 29.98 -24.92 16.42
CA ARG A 385 29.87 -23.58 15.80
C ARG A 385 31.19 -22.81 15.86
N TRP A 386 31.86 -22.79 17.03
CA TRP A 386 33.18 -22.15 17.19
C TRP A 386 34.26 -22.79 16.29
N SER A 387 34.25 -24.12 16.18
CA SER A 387 35.16 -24.86 15.29
C SER A 387 34.93 -24.49 13.83
N GLN A 388 33.67 -24.39 13.37
CA GLN A 388 33.32 -23.99 12.00
C GLN A 388 33.70 -22.54 11.68
N GLN A 389 33.59 -21.62 12.65
CA GLN A 389 34.09 -20.24 12.52
C GLN A 389 35.62 -20.20 12.32
N SER A 390 36.34 -21.11 12.99
CA SER A 390 37.81 -21.17 12.98
C SER A 390 38.39 -22.00 11.82
N PHE A 391 37.63 -22.99 11.32
CA PHE A 391 38.06 -23.94 10.28
C PHE A 391 36.97 -24.11 9.20
N PRO A 392 36.88 -23.18 8.22
CA PRO A 392 35.72 -23.08 7.31
C PRO A 392 35.59 -24.21 6.27
N ALA A 393 36.61 -25.05 6.10
CA ALA A 393 36.72 -25.95 4.96
C ALA A 393 36.02 -27.31 5.21
N THR A 394 34.80 -27.50 4.67
CA THR A 394 34.30 -28.83 4.22
C THR A 394 32.96 -28.83 3.47
N LEU A 395 32.20 -27.73 3.36
CA LEU A 395 30.77 -27.77 2.98
C LEU A 395 30.39 -26.87 1.79
N PRO A 396 29.38 -27.26 0.98
CA PRO A 396 28.95 -26.50 -0.18
C PRO A 396 27.95 -25.39 0.19
N GLY A 397 28.35 -24.14 -0.03
CA GLY A 397 27.49 -22.98 0.13
C GLY A 397 27.68 -22.21 1.43
N GLY A 398 27.14 -21.00 1.48
CA GLY A 398 27.19 -20.12 2.66
C GLY A 398 27.21 -18.64 2.30
N VAL A 399 26.92 -17.79 3.28
CA VAL A 399 27.06 -16.34 3.19
C VAL A 399 28.31 -15.91 3.94
N GLN A 400 29.06 -14.99 3.34
CA GLN A 400 30.19 -14.31 3.95
C GLN A 400 30.00 -12.80 3.81
N ASP A 401 30.31 -12.06 4.88
CA ASP A 401 30.50 -10.62 4.84
C ASP A 401 31.96 -10.33 5.22
N SER A 402 32.75 -9.97 4.22
CA SER A 402 34.20 -9.75 4.34
C SER A 402 34.58 -8.37 4.86
N ALA A 403 33.62 -7.45 5.06
CA ALA A 403 33.88 -6.13 5.60
C ALA A 403 32.73 -5.63 6.53
N PRO A 404 32.40 -6.35 7.61
CA PRO A 404 31.25 -6.01 8.45
C PRO A 404 31.39 -4.62 9.06
N LEU A 405 30.32 -3.83 9.06
CA LEU A 405 30.33 -2.48 9.61
C LEU A 405 30.27 -2.51 11.15
N MET A 406 31.05 -1.64 11.81
CA MET A 406 31.06 -1.50 13.27
C MET A 406 29.94 -0.63 13.83
N ARG A 407 29.22 0.12 12.99
CA ARG A 407 28.12 1.00 13.41
C ARG A 407 26.86 0.81 12.57
N PRO A 408 25.67 0.77 13.19
CA PRO A 408 24.42 0.64 12.44
C PRO A 408 24.05 1.95 11.76
N LEU A 409 23.49 1.85 10.55
CA LEU A 409 22.73 2.93 9.94
C LEU A 409 21.53 3.31 10.84
N THR A 410 21.27 4.60 11.00
CA THR A 410 20.09 5.11 11.73
C THR A 410 19.12 5.78 10.78
N ILE A 411 17.87 5.31 10.76
CA ILE A 411 16.78 5.88 9.99
C ILE A 411 15.73 6.38 10.99
N PRO A 412 15.49 7.70 11.10
CA PRO A 412 14.52 8.23 12.05
C PRO A 412 13.07 7.95 11.61
N VAL A 413 12.21 7.76 12.61
CA VAL A 413 10.75 7.68 12.45
C VAL A 413 10.15 8.96 13.03
N PRO A 414 9.31 9.71 12.28
CA PRO A 414 8.66 10.90 12.81
C PRO A 414 7.72 10.56 13.99
N PRO A 415 7.59 11.40 15.04
CA PRO A 415 6.78 11.08 16.22
C PRO A 415 5.30 10.77 15.93
N GLU A 416 4.73 11.37 14.87
CA GLU A 416 3.38 11.08 14.39
C GLU A 416 3.23 9.64 13.86
N ILE A 417 4.30 9.09 13.27
CA ILE A 417 4.35 7.72 12.77
C ILE A 417 4.60 6.74 13.93
N GLU A 418 5.44 7.11 14.89
CA GLU A 418 5.65 6.32 16.12
C GLU A 418 4.34 6.15 16.92
N ALA A 419 3.49 7.20 16.96
CA ALA A 419 2.17 7.10 17.57
C ALA A 419 1.26 6.06 16.88
N TYR A 420 1.26 6.01 15.54
CA TYR A 420 0.50 4.99 14.81
C TYR A 420 1.10 3.58 14.92
N GLU A 421 2.41 3.45 15.03
CA GLU A 421 3.09 2.17 15.31
C GLU A 421 2.71 1.65 16.71
N ALA A 422 2.67 2.53 17.71
CA ALA A 422 2.18 2.21 19.05
C ALA A 422 0.70 1.78 19.06
N GLU A 423 -0.18 2.39 18.25
CA GLU A 423 -1.57 1.91 18.05
C GLU A 423 -1.65 0.51 17.39
N ALA A 424 -0.61 0.08 16.68
CA ALA A 424 -0.53 -1.23 16.04
C ALA A 424 0.19 -2.30 16.88
N ALA A 425 0.93 -1.89 17.92
CA ALA A 425 1.69 -2.78 18.77
C ALA A 425 0.83 -3.89 19.39
N GLY A 426 1.34 -5.13 19.39
CA GLY A 426 0.65 -6.29 19.96
C GLY A 426 -0.57 -6.79 19.18
N ARG A 427 -0.95 -6.18 18.05
CA ARG A 427 -2.08 -6.62 17.19
C ARG A 427 -2.00 -8.10 16.82
N TRP A 428 -0.81 -8.61 16.55
CA TRP A 428 -0.57 -10.00 16.14
C TRP A 428 -0.44 -11.00 17.30
N ALA A 429 -0.48 -10.55 18.56
CA ALA A 429 -0.34 -11.42 19.72
C ALA A 429 -1.66 -12.09 20.17
N LYS A 430 -2.79 -11.80 19.52
CA LYS A 430 -4.12 -12.27 19.93
C LYS A 430 -5.00 -12.62 18.72
N GLY A 431 -5.19 -13.91 18.42
CA GLY A 431 -6.16 -14.41 17.45
C GLY A 431 -5.61 -15.48 16.50
N ASN A 432 -6.51 -16.30 15.94
CA ASN A 432 -6.20 -17.16 14.79
C ASN A 432 -6.35 -16.32 13.51
N TYR A 433 -5.33 -16.34 12.65
CA TYR A 433 -5.25 -15.49 11.46
C TYR A 433 -4.67 -16.26 10.27
N ASP A 434 -5.11 -17.50 10.09
CA ASP A 434 -4.61 -18.48 9.12
C ASP A 434 -5.28 -18.33 7.73
N ASP A 435 -5.61 -17.10 7.33
CA ASP A 435 -6.27 -16.77 6.06
C ASP A 435 -5.29 -16.52 4.90
N ILE A 436 -3.99 -16.67 5.14
CA ILE A 436 -2.94 -16.43 4.14
C ILE A 436 -1.98 -17.61 4.17
N ASP A 437 -1.91 -18.34 3.06
CA ASP A 437 -0.73 -19.13 2.70
C ASP A 437 0.31 -18.15 2.10
N PRO A 438 1.43 -17.87 2.78
CA PRO A 438 2.46 -16.97 2.28
C PRO A 438 3.37 -17.62 1.21
N ASP A 439 3.19 -18.91 0.93
CA ASP A 439 3.96 -19.67 -0.04
C ASP A 439 3.15 -19.93 -1.34
N ASP A 440 1.80 -19.90 -1.31
CA ASP A 440 0.92 -19.75 -2.50
C ASP A 440 0.43 -18.31 -2.71
N LEU A 441 1.36 -17.38 -2.98
CA LEU A 441 1.02 -16.00 -3.36
C LEU A 441 0.72 -15.82 -4.86
N ALA A 442 0.67 -16.91 -5.63
CA ALA A 442 0.37 -16.90 -7.05
C ALA A 442 -1.14 -16.87 -7.34
N SER A 443 -1.97 -17.31 -6.39
CA SER A 443 -3.42 -17.27 -6.47
C SER A 443 -4.00 -15.94 -5.92
N HIS A 444 -5.02 -15.40 -6.62
CA HIS A 444 -5.87 -14.23 -6.29
C HIS A 444 -5.29 -12.81 -6.48
#